data_AF-A0A967SIT3-F1
#
_entry.id   AF-A0A967SIT3-F1
#
_cell.length_a   1.000
_cell.length_b   1.000
_cell.length_c   1.000
_cell.angle_alpha   90.00
_cell.angle_beta   90.00
_cell.angle_gamma   90.00
#
_symmetry.space_group_name_H-M   'P 1'
#
loop_
_entity.id
_entity.type
_entity.pdbx_description
1 polymer ?
#
loop_
_entity_poly.entity_id
_entity_poly.type
_entity_poly.pdbx_seq_one_letter_code
_entity_poly.pdbx_strand_id
1 'polypeptide(L)'
;MMLRELLTLFRSNDAIAEMGENFSDMLELATELTLDAGRHFFEGPPTPDQRTSVSKRDVQLNKMERRIRKQVITHLALGEGQRDAPYCLLLMSLVKDVERIGDYCKNLSEVYDDGGGPIPDDDNAAELREIRAIVEESLSAASRVFTD
;
A
#
# COMPACT_ATOMS: atom_id res chain seq x y z
N MET A 1 20.88 -3.66 -7.89
CA MET A 1 21.17 -5.03 -8.35
C MET A 1 20.01 -5.96 -7.97
N MET A 2 19.66 -6.08 -6.68
CA MET A 2 18.50 -6.88 -6.22
C MET A 2 17.13 -6.48 -6.78
N LEU A 3 16.78 -5.19 -6.85
CA LEU A 3 15.44 -4.77 -7.31
C LEU A 3 15.16 -5.21 -8.76
N ARG A 4 16.17 -5.18 -9.63
CA ARG A 4 16.04 -5.65 -11.02
C ARG A 4 15.88 -7.16 -11.11
N GLU A 5 16.60 -7.92 -10.29
CA GLU A 5 16.47 -9.39 -10.21
C GLU A 5 15.07 -9.79 -9.71
N LEU A 6 14.54 -9.04 -8.75
CA LEU A 6 13.19 -9.19 -8.22
C LEU A 6 12.13 -8.90 -9.30
N LEU A 7 12.30 -7.80 -10.06
CA LEU A 7 11.45 -7.48 -11.21
C LEU A 7 11.54 -8.51 -12.34
N THR A 8 12.71 -9.10 -12.60
CA THR A 8 12.84 -10.15 -13.63
C THR A 8 12.16 -11.45 -13.22
N LEU A 9 12.15 -11.79 -11.93
CA LEU A 9 11.46 -12.98 -11.43
C LEU A 9 9.94 -12.82 -11.48
N PHE A 10 9.42 -11.63 -11.18
CA PHE A 10 8.01 -11.31 -11.47
C PHE A 10 7.65 -11.40 -12.95
N ARG A 11 8.61 -11.55 -13.86
CA ARG A 11 8.36 -11.72 -15.30
C ARG A 11 8.58 -13.16 -15.78
N SER A 12 8.88 -14.13 -14.90
CA SER A 12 9.10 -15.54 -15.29
C SER A 12 8.55 -16.55 -14.26
N ASN A 13 7.85 -17.58 -14.75
CA ASN A 13 7.02 -18.57 -14.03
C ASN A 13 5.63 -18.01 -13.64
N ASP A 14 4.55 -18.67 -14.11
CA ASP A 14 3.17 -18.13 -14.07
C ASP A 14 2.74 -17.67 -12.66
N ALA A 15 3.12 -18.41 -11.61
CA ALA A 15 2.69 -18.10 -10.24
C ALA A 15 3.39 -16.86 -9.63
N ILE A 16 4.69 -16.69 -9.88
CA ILE A 16 5.46 -15.54 -9.37
C ILE A 16 5.04 -14.27 -10.10
N ALA A 17 4.78 -14.37 -11.42
CA ALA A 17 4.25 -13.27 -12.19
C ALA A 17 2.86 -12.83 -11.69
N GLU A 18 1.93 -13.77 -11.49
CA GLU A 18 0.61 -13.45 -10.95
C GLU A 18 0.70 -12.78 -9.56
N MET A 19 1.60 -13.26 -8.69
CA MET A 19 1.84 -12.65 -7.37
C MET A 19 2.39 -11.22 -7.48
N GLY A 20 3.28 -10.96 -8.44
CA GLY A 20 3.81 -9.64 -8.73
C GLY A 20 2.75 -8.67 -9.23
N GLU A 21 1.88 -9.11 -10.16
CA GLU A 21 0.76 -8.32 -10.67
C GLU A 21 -0.23 -7.97 -9.54
N ASN A 22 -0.65 -8.96 -8.73
CA ASN A 22 -1.53 -8.71 -7.59
C ASN A 22 -0.90 -7.72 -6.58
N PHE A 23 0.42 -7.76 -6.39
CA PHE A 23 1.12 -6.81 -5.53
C PHE A 23 1.16 -5.40 -6.14
N SER A 24 1.36 -5.29 -7.46
CA SER A 24 1.29 -4.02 -8.18
C SER A 24 -0.07 -3.36 -8.01
N ASP A 25 -1.16 -4.10 -8.22
CA ASP A 25 -2.53 -3.62 -8.01
C ASP A 25 -2.75 -3.17 -6.55
N MET A 26 -2.18 -3.91 -5.59
CA MET A 26 -2.27 -3.58 -4.17
C MET A 26 -1.56 -2.25 -3.86
N LEU A 27 -0.38 -2.04 -4.45
CA LEU A 27 0.42 -0.84 -4.26
C LEU A 27 -0.22 0.39 -4.93
N GLU A 28 -0.82 0.22 -6.11
CA GLU A 28 -1.60 1.27 -6.78
C GLU A 28 -2.79 1.71 -5.92
N LEU A 29 -3.58 0.76 -5.42
CA LEU A 29 -4.70 1.06 -4.52
C LEU A 29 -4.27 1.77 -3.24
N ALA A 30 -3.16 1.35 -2.63
CA ALA A 30 -2.61 2.01 -1.44
C ALA A 30 -2.11 3.43 -1.74
N THR A 31 -1.57 3.65 -2.95
CA THR A 31 -1.15 4.98 -3.42
C THR A 31 -2.34 5.91 -3.56
N GLU A 32 -3.42 5.47 -4.21
CA GLU A 32 -4.66 6.24 -4.31
C GLU A 32 -5.23 6.57 -2.93
N LEU A 33 -5.26 5.58 -2.03
CA LEU A 33 -5.79 5.73 -0.69
C LEU A 33 -4.97 6.72 0.15
N THR A 34 -3.65 6.74 -0.03
CA THR A 34 -2.75 7.71 0.62
C THR A 34 -3.05 9.14 0.18
N LEU A 35 -3.24 9.34 -1.13
CA LEU A 35 -3.60 10.65 -1.68
C LEU A 35 -4.98 11.11 -1.18
N ASP A 36 -5.96 10.21 -1.13
CA ASP A 36 -7.29 10.50 -0.58
C ASP A 36 -7.23 10.90 0.90
N ALA A 37 -6.56 10.09 1.73
CA ALA A 37 -6.44 10.35 3.16
C ALA A 37 -5.69 11.64 3.46
N GLY A 38 -4.62 11.94 2.71
CA GLY A 38 -3.91 13.21 2.80
C GLY A 38 -4.82 14.41 2.49
N ARG A 39 -5.66 14.33 1.44
CA ARG A 39 -6.65 15.37 1.15
C ARG A 39 -7.64 15.55 2.30
N HIS A 40 -8.24 14.46 2.79
CA HIS A 40 -9.20 14.49 3.89
C HIS A 40 -8.62 15.08 5.19
N PHE A 41 -7.33 14.87 5.44
CA PHE A 41 -6.71 15.40 6.64
C PHE A 41 -6.40 16.90 6.55
N PHE A 42 -5.87 17.37 5.43
CA PHE A 42 -5.40 18.76 5.29
C PHE A 42 -6.42 19.73 4.70
N GLU A 43 -7.38 19.27 3.92
CA GLU A 43 -8.32 20.13 3.17
C GLU A 43 -9.69 20.23 3.84
N GLY A 44 -9.97 19.36 4.83
CA GLY A 44 -11.19 19.39 5.64
C GLY A 44 -11.84 18.01 5.77
N PRO A 45 -12.76 17.86 6.74
CA PRO A 45 -13.28 16.56 7.13
C PRO A 45 -13.94 15.84 5.96
N PRO A 46 -13.69 14.52 5.80
CA PRO A 46 -14.30 13.75 4.73
C PRO A 46 -15.81 13.65 4.91
N THR A 47 -16.53 13.69 3.80
CA THR A 47 -17.97 13.36 3.76
C THR A 47 -18.20 11.89 4.18
N PRO A 48 -19.42 11.52 4.62
CA PRO A 48 -19.74 10.13 4.95
C PRO A 48 -19.41 9.12 3.83
N ASP A 49 -19.60 9.53 2.57
CA ASP A 49 -19.29 8.70 1.40
C ASP A 49 -17.79 8.53 1.20
N GLN A 50 -17.01 9.60 1.38
CA GLN A 50 -15.54 9.55 1.35
C GLN A 50 -14.98 8.63 2.43
N ARG A 51 -15.50 8.70 3.66
CA ARG A 51 -15.12 7.77 4.75
C ARG A 51 -15.44 6.33 4.42
N THR A 52 -16.66 6.09 3.92
CA THR A 52 -17.08 4.75 3.50
C THR A 52 -16.18 4.22 2.38
N SER A 53 -15.75 5.08 1.45
CA SER A 53 -14.79 4.72 0.40
C SER A 53 -13.44 4.30 0.97
N VAL A 54 -12.85 5.11 1.87
CA VAL A 54 -11.58 4.81 2.54
C VAL A 54 -11.65 3.47 3.28
N SER A 55 -12.68 3.26 4.10
CA SER A 55 -12.86 2.01 4.85
C SER A 55 -13.02 0.79 3.92
N LYS A 56 -13.72 0.93 2.79
CA LYS A 56 -13.85 -0.14 1.80
C LYS A 56 -12.52 -0.47 1.12
N ARG A 57 -11.71 0.55 0.79
CA ARG A 57 -10.39 0.39 0.17
C ARG A 57 -9.40 -0.26 1.13
N ASP A 58 -9.42 0.12 2.42
CA ASP A 58 -8.65 -0.56 3.47
C ASP A 58 -9.02 -2.05 3.60
N VAL A 59 -10.33 -2.37 3.65
CA VAL A 59 -10.81 -3.76 3.65
C VAL A 59 -10.38 -4.51 2.39
N GLN A 60 -10.30 -3.84 1.25
CA GLN A 60 -9.82 -4.41 -0.01
C GLN A 60 -8.32 -4.72 0.07
N LEU A 61 -7.47 -3.81 0.56
CA LEU A 61 -6.05 -4.06 0.80
C LEU A 61 -5.83 -5.26 1.72
N ASN A 62 -6.59 -5.34 2.81
CA ASN A 62 -6.60 -6.48 3.72
C ASN A 62 -6.94 -7.82 3.02
N LYS A 63 -7.85 -7.82 2.05
CA LYS A 63 -8.18 -9.02 1.26
C LYS A 63 -7.07 -9.37 0.28
N MET A 64 -6.44 -8.38 -0.35
CA MET A 64 -5.32 -8.56 -1.28
C MET A 64 -4.09 -9.13 -0.56
N GLU A 65 -3.75 -8.61 0.63
CA GLU A 65 -2.69 -9.15 1.49
C GLU A 65 -2.90 -10.65 1.75
N ARG A 66 -4.11 -11.02 2.17
CA ARG A 66 -4.44 -12.43 2.48
C ARG A 66 -4.40 -13.31 1.24
N ARG A 67 -4.79 -12.77 0.08
CA ARG A 67 -4.72 -13.48 -1.21
C ARG A 67 -3.26 -13.76 -1.57
N ILE A 68 -2.41 -12.73 -1.59
CA ILE A 68 -1.01 -12.85 -1.99
C ILE A 68 -0.26 -13.77 -1.03
N ARG A 69 -0.51 -13.69 0.28
CA ARG A 69 0.09 -14.62 1.25
C ARG A 69 -0.31 -16.07 1.02
N LYS A 70 -1.56 -16.34 0.65
CA LYS A 70 -1.98 -17.70 0.29
C LYS A 70 -1.25 -18.18 -0.96
N GLN A 71 -1.13 -17.33 -1.99
CA GLN A 71 -0.38 -17.66 -3.21
C GLN A 71 1.09 -17.98 -2.89
N VAL A 72 1.73 -17.18 -2.04
CA VAL A 72 3.10 -17.44 -1.57
C VAL A 72 3.20 -18.79 -0.85
N ILE A 73 2.34 -19.07 0.13
CA ILE A 73 2.38 -20.32 0.88
C ILE A 73 2.16 -21.52 -0.05
N THR A 74 1.20 -21.42 -0.97
CA THR A 74 0.93 -22.46 -1.97
C THR A 74 2.15 -22.69 -2.85
N HIS A 75 2.77 -21.62 -3.37
CA HIS A 75 3.97 -21.72 -4.22
C HIS A 75 5.12 -22.41 -3.49
N LEU A 76 5.40 -22.01 -2.24
CA LEU A 76 6.48 -22.59 -1.44
C LEU A 76 6.22 -24.02 -0.98
N ALA A 77 4.95 -24.42 -0.83
CA ALA A 77 4.58 -25.78 -0.46
C ALA A 77 4.71 -26.76 -1.63
N LEU A 78 4.66 -26.27 -2.87
CA LEU A 78 4.93 -27.06 -4.07
C LEU A 78 6.44 -27.15 -4.29
N GLY A 79 6.95 -28.34 -4.65
CA GLY A 79 8.39 -28.64 -4.68
C GLY A 79 9.25 -27.77 -5.61
N GLU A 80 8.63 -26.95 -6.46
CA GLU A 80 9.31 -26.02 -7.37
C GLU A 80 9.62 -24.66 -6.71
N GLY A 81 8.94 -24.29 -5.62
CA GLY A 81 9.07 -22.97 -4.97
C GLY A 81 10.30 -22.78 -4.10
N GLN A 82 11.11 -23.82 -3.85
CA GLN A 82 12.24 -23.75 -2.93
C GLN A 82 13.33 -22.76 -3.40
N ARG A 83 13.47 -22.58 -4.73
CA ARG A 83 14.41 -21.59 -5.31
C ARG A 83 13.92 -20.15 -5.14
N ASP A 84 12.62 -19.96 -5.03
CA ASP A 84 11.99 -18.63 -4.94
C ASP A 84 11.75 -18.20 -3.48
N ALA A 85 12.09 -19.05 -2.50
CA ALA A 85 11.85 -18.81 -1.08
C ALA A 85 12.31 -17.43 -0.57
N PRO A 86 13.52 -16.92 -0.91
CA PRO A 86 13.92 -15.57 -0.50
C PRO A 86 12.98 -14.47 -1.00
N TYR A 87 12.53 -14.57 -2.26
CA TYR A 87 11.64 -13.59 -2.89
C TYR A 87 10.23 -13.66 -2.31
N CYS A 88 9.71 -14.86 -2.14
CA CYS A 88 8.43 -15.09 -1.51
C CYS A 88 8.37 -14.52 -0.08
N LEU A 89 9.42 -14.73 0.73
CA LEU A 89 9.50 -14.18 2.08
C LEU A 89 9.58 -12.65 2.08
N LEU A 90 10.32 -12.05 1.14
CA LEU A 90 10.35 -10.60 0.97
C LEU A 90 8.97 -10.07 0.57
N LEU A 91 8.30 -10.72 -0.38
CA LEU A 91 6.94 -10.34 -0.79
C LEU A 91 5.96 -10.42 0.39
N MET A 92 6.07 -11.43 1.27
CA MET A 92 5.23 -11.53 2.49
C MET A 92 5.40 -10.37 3.48
N SER A 93 6.59 -9.75 3.52
CA SER A 93 6.84 -8.51 4.27
C SER A 93 6.24 -7.32 3.54
N LEU A 94 6.51 -7.17 2.25
CA LEU A 94 6.05 -6.03 1.45
C LEU A 94 4.52 -5.92 1.43
N VAL A 95 3.78 -7.03 1.24
CA VAL A 95 2.31 -7.01 1.26
C VAL A 95 1.76 -6.56 2.63
N LYS A 96 2.45 -6.90 3.72
CA LYS A 96 2.06 -6.47 5.07
C LYS A 96 2.33 -4.98 5.25
N ASP A 97 3.45 -4.49 4.74
CA ASP A 97 3.79 -3.07 4.83
C ASP A 97 2.78 -2.21 4.03
N VAL A 98 2.35 -2.67 2.85
CA VAL A 98 1.30 -2.00 2.05
C VAL A 98 -0.07 -2.05 2.75
N GLU A 99 -0.43 -3.16 3.40
CA GLU A 99 -1.65 -3.22 4.21
C GLU A 99 -1.63 -2.22 5.37
N ARG A 100 -0.50 -2.08 6.06
CA ARG A 100 -0.34 -1.07 7.13
C ARG A 100 -0.46 0.35 6.63
N ILE A 101 0.03 0.65 5.42
CA ILE A 101 -0.20 1.96 4.78
C ILE A 101 -1.71 2.22 4.67
N GLY A 102 -2.48 1.22 4.24
CA GLY A 102 -3.94 1.29 4.20
C GLY A 102 -4.58 1.63 5.55
N ASP A 103 -4.18 0.92 6.61
CA ASP A 103 -4.66 1.16 7.98
C ASP A 103 -4.30 2.58 8.46
N TYR A 104 -3.08 3.06 8.18
CA TYR A 104 -2.68 4.43 8.50
C TYR A 104 -3.52 5.47 7.76
N CYS A 105 -3.85 5.23 6.49
CA CYS A 105 -4.72 6.13 5.71
C CYS A 105 -6.14 6.17 6.26
N LYS A 106 -6.66 5.02 6.71
CA LYS A 106 -7.95 4.94 7.38
C LYS A 106 -7.93 5.74 8.68
N ASN A 107 -6.95 5.49 9.56
CA ASN A 107 -6.79 6.21 10.81
C ASN A 107 -6.69 7.73 10.57
N LEU A 108 -5.94 8.15 9.55
CA LEU A 108 -5.81 9.56 9.18
C LEU A 108 -7.15 10.18 8.76
N SER A 109 -8.00 9.41 8.08
CA SER A 109 -9.34 9.86 7.65
C SER A 109 -10.37 9.88 8.79
N GLU A 110 -10.11 9.17 9.89
CA GLU A 110 -10.98 9.09 11.08
C GLU A 110 -10.63 10.14 12.14
N VAL A 111 -9.50 10.87 12.00
CA VAL A 111 -9.05 11.84 13.02
C VAL A 111 -10.11 12.88 13.40
N TYR A 112 -10.88 13.40 12.43
CA TYR A 112 -11.96 14.34 12.72
C TYR A 112 -13.12 13.71 13.49
N ASP A 113 -13.43 12.44 13.22
CA ASP A 113 -14.48 11.70 13.92
C ASP A 113 -14.06 11.36 15.35
N ASP A 114 -12.75 11.18 15.58
CA ASP A 114 -12.13 10.94 16.89
C ASP A 114 -12.00 12.23 17.75
N GLY A 115 -12.56 13.35 17.29
CA GLY A 115 -12.53 14.64 17.99
C GLY A 115 -11.39 15.56 17.59
N GLY A 116 -10.68 15.23 16.51
CA GLY A 116 -9.73 16.12 15.86
C GLY A 116 -10.41 17.37 15.27
N GLY A 117 -9.65 18.46 15.21
CA GLY A 117 -10.07 19.72 14.64
C GLY A 117 -9.25 20.11 13.41
N PRO A 118 -9.55 21.27 12.79
CA PRO A 118 -8.73 21.83 11.73
C PRO A 118 -7.27 21.95 12.17
N ILE A 119 -6.36 21.61 11.26
CA ILE A 119 -4.92 21.79 11.48
C ILE A 119 -4.63 23.30 11.61
N PRO A 120 -3.98 23.76 12.69
CA PRO A 120 -3.57 25.16 12.83
C PRO A 120 -2.66 25.61 11.68
N ASP A 121 -2.64 26.90 11.38
CA ASP A 121 -1.67 27.44 10.43
C ASP A 121 -0.39 27.87 11.17
N ASP A 122 0.47 26.89 11.45
CA ASP A 122 1.72 27.06 12.18
C ASP A 122 2.90 26.28 11.54
N ASP A 123 4.09 26.42 12.12
CA ASP A 123 5.31 25.75 11.64
C ASP A 123 5.18 24.21 11.64
N ASN A 124 4.44 23.64 12.59
CA ASN A 124 4.20 22.20 12.64
C ASN A 124 3.33 21.75 11.47
N ALA A 125 2.31 22.53 11.12
CA ALA A 125 1.46 22.25 9.96
C ALA A 125 2.21 22.40 8.63
N ALA A 126 3.20 23.30 8.56
CA ALA A 126 4.09 23.39 7.41
C ALA A 126 4.95 22.12 7.29
N GLU A 127 5.59 21.68 8.38
CA GLU A 127 6.39 20.45 8.41
C GLU A 127 5.56 19.21 8.04
N LEU A 128 4.33 19.09 8.57
CA LEU A 128 3.43 17.98 8.23
C LEU A 128 3.06 17.96 6.73
N ARG A 129 2.92 19.11 6.08
CA ARG A 129 2.67 19.19 4.63
C ARG A 129 3.90 18.76 3.83
N GLU A 130 5.11 19.10 4.27
CA GLU A 130 6.35 18.64 3.65
C GLU A 130 6.48 17.12 3.77
N ILE A 131 6.23 16.55 4.96
CA ILE A 131 6.22 15.09 5.18
C ILE A 131 5.20 14.42 4.27
N ARG A 132 3.98 14.96 4.18
CA ARG A 132 2.94 14.46 3.27
C ARG A 132 3.45 14.42 1.83
N ALA A 133 4.03 15.50 1.33
CA ALA A 133 4.52 15.58 -0.03
C ALA A 133 5.60 14.51 -0.31
N ILE A 134 6.53 14.32 0.61
CA ILE A 134 7.58 13.30 0.50
C ILE A 134 6.99 11.89 0.46
N VAL A 135 6.01 11.59 1.32
CA VAL A 135 5.34 10.29 1.37
C VAL A 135 4.58 10.02 0.07
N GLU A 136 3.77 10.97 -0.39
CA GLU A 136 2.98 10.86 -1.62
C GLU A 136 3.89 10.68 -2.85
N GLU A 137 4.98 11.44 -2.95
CA GLU A 137 5.96 11.33 -4.03
C GLU A 137 6.68 9.97 -4.00
N SER A 138 7.15 9.56 -2.83
CA SER A 138 7.90 8.30 -2.65
C SER A 138 7.04 7.09 -3.00
N LEU A 139 5.78 7.08 -2.54
CA LEU A 139 4.85 5.99 -2.80
C LEU A 139 4.44 5.95 -4.27
N SER A 140 4.19 7.11 -4.89
CA SER A 140 3.89 7.21 -6.32
C SER A 140 5.09 6.80 -7.20
N ALA A 141 6.32 7.12 -6.78
CA ALA A 141 7.53 6.66 -7.46
C ALA A 141 7.69 5.14 -7.32
N ALA A 142 7.44 4.58 -6.14
CA ALA A 142 7.47 3.13 -5.91
C ALA A 142 6.42 2.42 -6.78
N SER A 143 5.17 2.88 -6.77
CA SER A 143 4.07 2.29 -7.56
C SER A 143 4.41 2.22 -9.05
N ARG A 144 4.96 3.29 -9.64
CA ARG A 144 5.39 3.32 -11.06
C ARG A 144 6.42 2.26 -11.42
N VAL A 145 7.32 1.92 -10.50
CA VAL A 145 8.35 0.89 -10.76
C VAL A 145 7.74 -0.51 -10.94
N PHE A 146 6.55 -0.75 -10.38
CA PHE A 146 5.87 -2.05 -10.47
C PHE A 146 4.84 -2.11 -11.61
N THR A 147 4.38 -0.96 -12.11
CA THR A 147 3.42 -0.88 -13.23
C THR A 147 4.07 -0.76 -14.62
N ASP A 148 5.34 -0.36 -14.71
CA ASP A 148 6.17 -0.32 -15.95
C ASP A 148 6.99 -1.61 -16.20
#